data_AF-A0A5S4EZW8-F1
#
_entry.id   AF-A0A5S4EZW8-F1
#
_cell.length_a   1.000
_cell.length_b   1.000
_cell.length_c   1.000
_cell.angle_alpha   90.00
_cell.angle_beta   90.00
_cell.angle_gamma   90.00
#
_symmetry.space_group_name_H-M   'P 1'
#
loop_
_entity.id
_entity.type
_entity.pdbx_description
1 polymer ?
#
loop_
_entity_poly.entity_id
_entity_poly.type
_entity_poly.pdbx_seq_one_letter_code
_entity_poly.pdbx_strand_id
1 'polypeptide(L)' 'MSPLLVHAMLTPLGISPTRLRQDRILDEAKHTEDPIHLMKVFGISDSTAMKYIYAAHPDRQSVIPR' A
#
# COMPACT_ATOMS: atom_id res chain seq x y z
N MET A 1 -6.57 -9.82 -16.44
CA MET A 1 -5.16 -10.25 -16.56
C MET A 1 -4.95 -11.37 -15.54
N SER A 2 -4.38 -12.52 -15.91
CA SER A 2 -4.27 -13.66 -14.98
C SER A 2 -3.14 -13.44 -13.96
N PRO A 3 -3.29 -13.91 -12.70
CA PRO A 3 -2.24 -13.78 -11.68
C PRO A 3 -0.92 -14.43 -12.09
N LEU A 4 -1.01 -15.55 -12.82
CA LEU A 4 0.15 -16.27 -13.35
C LEU A 4 0.93 -15.44 -14.39
N LEU A 5 0.22 -14.68 -15.24
CA LEU A 5 0.86 -13.83 -16.24
C LEU A 5 1.62 -12.68 -15.55
N VAL A 6 1.05 -12.06 -14.52
CA VAL A 6 1.72 -10.99 -13.76
C VAL A 6 3.00 -11.51 -13.11
N HIS A 7 2.94 -12.69 -12.49
CA HIS A 7 4.13 -13.32 -11.91
C HIS A 7 5.19 -13.62 -12.96
N ALA A 8 4.80 -14.19 -14.12
CA ALA A 8 5.72 -14.51 -15.20
C ALA A 8 6.41 -13.26 -15.79
N MET A 9 5.74 -12.11 -15.83
CA MET A 9 6.32 -10.85 -16.31
C MET A 9 7.30 -10.23 -15.31
N LEU A 10 7.08 -10.42 -14.00
CA LEU A 10 7.90 -9.81 -12.94
C LEU A 10 9.08 -10.68 -12.50
N THR A 11 8.99 -12.00 -12.69
CA THR A 11 10.05 -12.95 -12.30
C THR A 11 11.39 -12.65 -12.98
N PRO A 12 11.47 -12.38 -14.30
CA PRO A 12 12.73 -12.03 -14.96
C PRO A 12 13.36 -10.73 -14.45
N LEU A 13 12.54 -9.84 -13.88
CA LEU A 13 12.98 -8.57 -13.29
C LEU A 13 13.43 -8.74 -11.82
N GLY A 14 13.28 -9.93 -11.24
CA GLY A 14 13.54 -10.18 -9.82
C GLY A 14 12.54 -9.46 -8.89
N ILE A 15 11.38 -9.04 -9.40
CA ILE A 15 10.38 -8.27 -8.65
C ILE A 15 9.31 -9.21 -8.10
N SER A 16 9.06 -9.12 -6.79
CA SER A 16 7.93 -9.79 -6.16
C SER A 16 6.63 -9.03 -6.46
N PRO A 17 5.59 -9.67 -7.03
CA PRO A 17 4.30 -9.02 -7.27
C PRO A 17 3.66 -8.48 -5.99
N THR A 18 3.83 -9.19 -4.88
CA THR A 18 3.34 -8.75 -3.57
C THR A 18 4.06 -7.49 -3.11
N ARG A 19 5.39 -7.45 -3.27
CA ARG A 19 6.18 -6.28 -2.88
C ARG A 19 5.85 -5.07 -3.74
N LEU A 20 5.74 -5.26 -5.06
CA LEU A 20 5.33 -4.19 -5.99
C LEU A 20 3.97 -3.60 -5.61
N ARG A 21 3.02 -4.45 -5.21
CA ARG A 21 1.72 -4.00 -4.72
C ARG A 21 1.85 -3.20 -3.43
N GLN A 22 2.64 -3.66 -2.46
CA GLN A 22 2.87 -2.93 -1.21
C GLN A 22 3.53 -1.56 -1.47
N ASP A 23 4.55 -1.53 -2.33
CA ASP A 23 5.25 -0.30 -2.71
C ASP A 23 4.28 0.69 -3.36
N ARG A 24 3.38 0.21 -4.25
CA ARG A 24 2.37 1.05 -4.87
C ARG A 24 1.34 1.59 -3.89
N ILE A 25 0.89 0.80 -2.92
CA ILE A 25 -0.04 1.27 -1.88
C ILE A 25 0.63 2.34 -1.01
N LEU A 26 1.89 2.12 -0.61
CA LEU A 26 2.64 3.08 0.18
C LEU A 26 2.91 4.38 -0.58
N ASP A 27 3.27 4.27 -1.87
CA ASP A 27 3.44 5.42 -2.75
C ASP A 27 2.14 6.24 -2.85
N GLU A 28 1.01 5.59 -3.10
CA GLU A 28 -0.29 6.27 -3.13
C GLU A 28 -0.59 6.94 -1.79
N ALA A 29 -0.38 6.26 -0.66
CA ALA A 29 -0.61 6.81 0.68
C ALA A 29 0.25 8.06 1.00
N LYS A 30 1.44 8.19 0.39
CA LYS A 30 2.25 9.42 0.50
C LYS A 30 1.60 10.61 -0.21
N HIS A 31 0.88 10.34 -1.30
CA HIS A 31 0.21 11.38 -2.09
C HIS A 31 -1.21 11.67 -1.58
N THR A 32 -1.91 10.64 -1.10
CA THR A 32 -3.26 10.74 -0.55
C THR A 32 -3.31 10.28 0.90
N GLU A 33 -3.71 11.19 1.76
CA GLU A 33 -3.93 10.92 3.18
C GLU A 33 -5.37 10.43 3.45
N ASP A 34 -6.09 10.01 2.40
CA ASP A 34 -7.47 9.53 2.49
C ASP A 34 -7.53 7.99 2.55
N PRO A 35 -7.89 7.39 3.70
CA PRO A 35 -8.01 5.94 3.83
C PRO A 35 -9.12 5.36 2.95
N ILE A 36 -10.19 6.12 2.68
CA ILE A 36 -11.31 5.65 1.86
C ILE A 36 -10.86 5.49 0.40
N HIS A 37 -10.03 6.40 -0.10
CA HIS A 37 -9.43 6.29 -1.42
C HIS A 37 -8.57 5.03 -1.55
N LEU A 38 -7.70 4.75 -0.58
CA LEU A 38 -6.86 3.55 -0.60
C LEU A 38 -7.70 2.25 -0.59
N MET A 39 -8.78 2.23 0.21
CA MET A 39 -9.71 1.10 0.22
C MET A 39 -10.36 0.88 -1.15
N LYS A 40 -10.80 1.94 -1.82
CA LYS A 40 -11.46 1.85 -3.14
C LYS A 40 -10.49 1.41 -4.25
N VAL A 41 -9.29 1.98 -4.28
CA VAL A 41 -8.32 1.72 -5.35
C VAL A 41 -7.68 0.34 -5.20
N PHE A 42 -7.37 -0.06 -3.97
CA PHE A 42 -6.62 -1.29 -3.74
C PHE A 42 -7.46 -2.44 -3.19
N GLY A 43 -8.69 -2.23 -2.72
CA GLY A 43 -9.50 -3.29 -2.12
C GLY A 43 -8.88 -3.83 -0.82
N ILE A 44 -8.38 -2.93 0.03
CA ILE A 44 -7.79 -3.25 1.34
C ILE A 44 -8.75 -2.87 2.48
N SER A 45 -8.57 -3.46 3.66
CA SER A 45 -9.34 -3.09 4.85
C SER A 45 -9.00 -1.68 5.34
N ASP A 46 -9.91 -1.11 6.13
CA ASP A 46 -9.72 0.13 6.89
C ASP A 46 -8.42 0.10 7.73
N SER A 47 -8.22 -0.99 8.49
CA SER A 47 -7.04 -1.20 9.32
C SER A 47 -5.75 -1.27 8.50
N THR A 48 -5.80 -1.79 7.28
CA THR A 48 -4.64 -1.83 6.38
C THR A 48 -4.39 -0.44 5.78
N ALA A 49 -5.43 0.27 5.36
CA ALA A 49 -5.32 1.63 4.83
C ALA A 49 -4.69 2.58 5.87
N MET A 50 -5.15 2.53 7.11
CA MET A 50 -4.59 3.34 8.20
C MET A 50 -3.12 3.01 8.47
N LYS A 51 -2.70 1.73 8.41
CA LYS A 51 -1.28 1.36 8.55
C LYS A 51 -0.41 2.00 7.48
N TYR A 52 -0.87 2.03 6.23
CA TYR A 52 -0.12 2.66 5.15
C TYR A 52 -0.06 4.19 5.30
N ILE A 53 -1.16 4.82 5.74
CA ILE A 53 -1.17 6.27 6.03
C ILE A 53 -0.17 6.61 7.13
N TYR A 54 -0.16 5.86 8.24
CA TYR A 54 0.80 6.11 9.32
C TYR A 54 2.25 5.83 8.91
N ALA A 55 2.48 4.82 8.06
CA ALA A 55 3.81 4.55 7.52
C ALA A 55 4.28 5.64 6.55
N ALA A 56 3.36 6.25 5.80
CA ALA A 56 3.65 7.36 4.88
C ALA A 56 3.81 8.70 5.62
N HIS A 57 3.09 8.88 6.74
CA HIS A 57 3.02 10.14 7.51
C HIS A 57 3.22 9.87 9.01
N PRO A 58 4.46 9.63 9.47
CA PRO A 58 4.76 9.29 10.86
C PRO A 58 4.30 10.35 11.86
N ASP A 59 4.35 11.62 11.47
CA ASP A 59 3.95 12.77 12.31
C ASP A 59 2.45 12.77 12.65
N ARG A 60 1.64 11.94 11.97
CA ARG A 60 0.21 11.78 12.20
C ARG A 60 -0.17 10.61 13.08
N GLN A 61 0.79 9.78 13.48
CA GLN A 61 0.58 8.98 14.66
C GLN A 61 0.50 9.96 15.83
N SER A 62 -0.72 10.29 16.26
CA SER A 62 -0.93 11.02 17.50
C SER A 62 -0.34 10.16 18.60
N VAL A 63 0.93 10.42 18.94
CA VAL A 63 1.58 9.84 20.09
C VAL A 63 0.87 10.48 21.26
N ILE A 64 -0.11 9.78 21.83
CA ILE A 64 -0.61 10.15 23.15
C ILE A 64 0.63 10.03 24.06
N PRO A 65 1.14 11.12 24.64
CA PRO A 65 2.24 11.02 25.59
C PRO A 65 1.76 10.12 26.73
N ARG A 66 2.49 9.04 26.98
CA ARG A 66 2.17 8.09 28.04
C ARG A 66 2.62 8.63 29.39
#